data_AF-A0A2G6P0Q8-F1
#
_entry.id   AF-A0A2G6P0Q8-F1
#
_cell.length_a   1.000
_cell.length_b   1.000
_cell.length_c   1.000
_cell.angle_alpha   90.00
_cell.angle_beta   90.00
_cell.angle_gamma   90.00
#
_symmetry.space_group_name_H-M   'P 1'
#
loop_
_entity.id
_entity.type
_entity.pdbx_description
1 polymer ?
#
loop_
_entity_poly.entity_id
_entity_poly.type
_entity_poly.pdbx_seq_one_letter_code
_entity_poly.pdbx_strand_id
1 'polypeptide(L)'
;MREEWRGFKEGKWCDTINVSNFIKLNFTPFLGDGSFLEGPTENTLKLWDQVMDLTQKEKEAGGVLDMDTDIVSTVSSHGAGYLNKDLETIVG
;
A
#
# COMPACT_ATOMS: atom_id res chain seq x y z
N MET A 1 16.89 22.52 -5.92
CA MET A 1 15.95 21.65 -5.19
C MET A 1 15.33 20.70 -6.20
N ARG A 2 15.25 19.39 -5.90
CA ARG A 2 14.58 18.41 -6.75
C ARG A 2 13.07 18.71 -6.81
N GLU A 3 12.39 18.41 -7.90
CA GLU A 3 10.95 18.69 -8.06
C GLU A 3 10.13 17.98 -6.98
N GLU A 4 10.51 16.74 -6.67
CA GLU A 4 9.90 15.87 -5.68
C GLU A 4 10.08 16.39 -4.24
N TRP A 5 10.97 17.38 -4.02
CA TRP A 5 11.26 17.95 -2.70
C TRP A 5 10.59 19.29 -2.46
N ARG A 6 9.81 19.78 -3.43
CA ARG A 6 9.16 21.09 -3.35
C ARG A 6 8.26 21.19 -2.12
N GLY A 7 8.51 22.20 -1.30
CA GLY A 7 7.71 22.49 -0.10
C GLY A 7 8.21 21.83 1.18
N PHE A 8 9.17 20.91 1.10
CA PHE A 8 9.83 20.36 2.29
C PHE A 8 10.92 21.30 2.82
N LYS A 9 11.07 21.31 4.14
CA LYS A 9 12.19 21.95 4.84
C LYS A 9 13.46 21.13 4.61
N GLU A 10 14.46 21.78 4.04
CA GLU A 10 15.77 21.19 3.78
C GLU A 10 16.51 20.85 5.09
N GLY A 11 17.41 19.86 5.01
CA GLY A 11 18.19 19.38 6.14
C GLY A 11 19.23 18.35 5.72
N LYS A 12 19.83 17.65 6.68
CA LYS A 12 20.85 16.60 6.43
C LYS A 12 20.35 15.48 5.51
N TRP A 13 19.04 15.29 5.43
CA TRP A 13 18.39 14.33 4.54
C TRP A 13 18.57 14.66 3.05
N CYS A 14 18.93 15.90 2.71
CA CYS A 14 19.20 16.31 1.34
C CYS A 14 20.55 15.79 0.82
N ASP A 15 21.53 15.61 1.71
CA ASP A 15 22.90 15.22 1.35
C ASP A 15 23.25 13.77 1.74
N THR A 16 22.47 13.18 2.65
CA THR A 16 22.69 11.82 3.17
C THR A 16 21.38 11.08 3.34
N ILE A 17 21.41 9.74 3.29
CA ILE A 17 20.23 8.91 3.57
C ILE A 17 19.87 9.08 5.06
N ASN A 18 18.87 9.92 5.34
CA ASN A 18 18.45 10.24 6.71
C ASN A 18 16.95 10.50 6.80
N VAL A 19 16.16 9.42 6.76
CA VAL A 19 14.69 9.46 6.85
C VAL A 19 14.22 10.09 8.17
N SER A 20 14.94 9.87 9.28
CA SER A 20 14.58 10.47 10.58
C SER A 20 14.64 12.01 10.55
N ASN A 21 15.67 12.59 9.93
CA ASN A 21 15.78 14.04 9.79
C ASN A 21 14.70 14.62 8.88
N PHE A 22 14.37 13.92 7.78
CA PHE A 22 13.26 14.32 6.90
C PHE A 22 11.93 14.37 7.66
N ILE A 23 11.56 13.28 8.36
CA ILE A 23 10.31 13.21 9.11
C ILE A 23 10.25 14.32 10.14
N LYS A 24 11.27 14.46 10.99
CA LYS A 24 11.29 15.47 12.08
C LYS A 24 11.13 16.90 11.59
N LEU A 25 11.64 17.24 10.41
CA LEU A 25 11.54 18.59 9.85
C LEU A 25 10.18 18.86 9.18
N ASN A 26 9.54 17.82 8.64
CA ASN A 26 8.42 17.95 7.71
C ASN A 26 7.08 17.37 8.20
N PHE A 27 7.06 16.62 9.30
CA PHE A 27 5.80 16.15 9.87
C PHE A 27 5.05 17.28 10.59
N THR A 28 3.73 17.24 10.50
CA THR A 28 2.85 18.11 11.28
C THR A 28 2.17 17.25 12.35
N PRO A 29 2.46 17.46 13.65
CA PRO A 29 1.73 16.75 14.71
C PRO A 29 0.23 17.04 14.59
N PHE A 30 -0.58 15.99 14.57
CA PHE A 30 -2.03 16.09 14.65
C PHE A 30 -2.48 15.65 16.04
N LEU A 31 -3.10 16.56 16.79
CA LEU A 31 -3.61 16.35 18.15
C LEU A 31 -5.15 16.43 18.22
N GLY A 32 -5.82 16.43 17.06
CA GLY A 32 -7.27 16.44 16.96
C GLY A 32 -7.86 15.03 17.13
N ASP A 33 -9.11 14.88 16.70
CA ASP A 33 -9.85 13.62 16.76
C ASP A 33 -10.12 13.04 15.35
N GLY A 34 -10.92 11.98 15.27
CA GLY A 34 -11.26 11.29 14.03
C GLY A 34 -12.37 11.95 13.20
N SER A 35 -12.83 13.17 13.52
CA SER A 35 -13.94 13.81 12.79
C SER A 35 -13.63 14.13 11.33
N PHE A 36 -12.35 14.20 10.94
CA PHE A 36 -11.91 14.41 9.56
C PHE A 36 -11.85 13.13 8.72
N LEU A 37 -12.11 11.96 9.32
CA LEU A 37 -11.99 10.68 8.63
C LEU A 37 -13.11 10.53 7.60
N GLU A 38 -12.70 10.21 6.38
CA GLU A 38 -13.60 9.89 5.29
C GLU A 38 -13.86 8.38 5.20
N GLY A 39 -15.04 8.02 4.71
CA GLY A 39 -15.40 6.63 4.47
C GLY A 39 -14.65 6.00 3.28
N PRO A 40 -14.81 4.68 3.08
CA PRO A 40 -14.22 3.99 1.94
C PRO A 40 -14.83 4.48 0.61
N THR A 41 -14.03 4.43 -0.44
CA THR A 41 -14.53 4.68 -1.81
C THR A 41 -15.28 3.46 -2.34
N GLU A 42 -16.10 3.64 -3.39
CA GLU A 42 -16.73 2.50 -4.07
C GLU A 42 -15.71 1.49 -4.61
N ASN A 43 -14.56 1.96 -5.11
CA ASN A 43 -13.51 1.08 -5.60
C ASN A 43 -12.95 0.23 -4.45
N THR A 44 -12.72 0.85 -3.29
CA THR A 44 -12.29 0.15 -2.08
C THR A 44 -13.30 -0.93 -1.68
N LEU A 45 -14.59 -0.61 -1.67
CA LEU A 45 -15.64 -1.58 -1.34
C LEU A 45 -15.69 -2.75 -2.34
N LYS A 46 -15.68 -2.46 -3.65
CA LYS A 46 -15.69 -3.49 -4.70
C LYS A 46 -14.47 -4.41 -4.67
N LEU A 47 -13.29 -3.86 -4.37
CA LEU A 47 -12.07 -4.65 -4.21
C LEU A 47 -12.15 -5.51 -2.95
N TRP A 48 -12.64 -4.94 -1.84
CA TRP A 48 -12.78 -5.67 -0.59
C TRP A 48 -13.79 -6.82 -0.68
N ASP A 49 -14.91 -6.62 -1.37
CA ASP A 49 -15.91 -7.67 -1.60
C ASP A 49 -15.31 -8.88 -2.35
N GLN A 50 -14.42 -8.64 -3.33
CA GLN A 50 -13.70 -9.70 -4.03
C GLN A 50 -12.75 -10.47 -3.09
N VAL A 51 -12.01 -9.75 -2.24
CA VAL A 51 -11.13 -10.38 -1.24
C VAL A 51 -11.94 -11.23 -0.26
N MET A 52 -13.11 -10.75 0.18
CA MET A 52 -13.97 -11.49 1.10
C MET A 52 -14.53 -12.76 0.48
N ASP A 53 -14.93 -12.74 -0.80
CA ASP A 53 -15.33 -13.93 -1.55
C ASP A 53 -14.18 -14.95 -1.66
N LEU A 54 -12.96 -14.49 -1.98
CA LEU A 54 -11.78 -15.35 -2.03
C LEU A 54 -11.44 -15.95 -0.65
N THR A 55 -11.54 -15.16 0.41
CA THR A 55 -11.29 -15.61 1.79
C THR A 55 -12.32 -16.65 2.23
N GLN A 56 -13.59 -16.50 1.80
CA GLN A 56 -14.61 -17.51 2.03
C GLN A 56 -14.24 -18.83 1.34
N LYS A 57 -13.83 -18.78 0.08
CA LYS A 57 -13.40 -19.97 -0.68
C LYS A 57 -12.19 -20.66 -0.04
N GLU A 58 -11.20 -19.89 0.42
CA GLU A 58 -10.05 -20.42 1.15
C GLU A 58 -10.49 -21.18 2.41
N LYS A 59 -11.39 -20.59 3.19
CA LYS A 59 -11.94 -21.23 4.39
C LYS A 59 -12.68 -22.52 4.07
N GLU A 60 -13.48 -22.53 2.99
CA GLU A 60 -14.22 -23.72 2.54
C GLU A 60 -13.30 -24.82 2.00
N ALA A 61 -12.16 -24.46 1.39
CA ALA A 61 -11.11 -25.37 0.96
C ALA A 61 -10.31 -25.98 2.13
N GLY A 62 -10.53 -25.51 3.36
CA GLY A 62 -9.81 -25.97 4.55
C GLY A 62 -8.42 -25.38 4.69
N GLY A 63 -8.13 -24.27 4.02
CA GLY A 63 -6.82 -23.63 3.97
C GLY A 63 -6.53 -23.07 2.58
N VAL A 64 -5.25 -23.07 2.19
CA VAL A 64 -4.72 -22.48 0.95
C VAL A 64 -5.66 -22.66 -0.24
N LEU A 65 -6.05 -21.54 -0.84
CA LEU A 65 -6.93 -21.53 -2.02
C LEU A 65 -6.19 -21.98 -3.29
N ASP A 66 -4.98 -21.47 -3.51
CA ASP A 66 -4.10 -21.84 -4.61
C ASP A 66 -2.64 -21.54 -4.24
N MET A 67 -1.69 -22.27 -4.85
CA MET A 67 -0.25 -22.06 -4.66
C MET A 67 0.55 -22.50 -5.88
N ASP A 68 1.61 -21.75 -6.19
CA ASP A 68 2.58 -22.16 -7.20
C ASP A 68 3.41 -23.35 -6.69
N THR A 69 3.63 -24.34 -7.56
CA THR A 69 4.40 -25.56 -7.26
C THR A 69 5.65 -25.72 -8.13
N ASP A 70 5.85 -24.81 -9.09
CA ASP A 70 6.90 -24.89 -10.11
C ASP A 70 7.89 -23.72 -10.02
N ILE A 71 7.45 -22.54 -9.59
CA ILE A 71 8.26 -21.32 -9.56
C ILE A 71 8.79 -21.05 -8.14
N VAL A 72 10.13 -20.98 -8.01
CA VAL A 72 10.77 -20.52 -6.77
C VAL A 72 10.65 -19.00 -6.65
N SER A 73 10.02 -18.54 -5.58
CA SER A 73 9.75 -17.10 -5.36
C SER A 73 11.04 -16.27 -5.19
N THR A 74 11.18 -15.23 -6.02
CA THR A 74 12.22 -14.19 -5.93
C THR A 74 11.60 -12.82 -6.27
N VAL A 75 12.37 -11.73 -6.12
CA VAL A 75 11.90 -10.35 -6.38
C VAL A 75 11.28 -10.15 -7.77
N SER A 76 11.65 -10.97 -8.76
CA SER A 76 11.19 -10.83 -10.16
C SER A 76 10.68 -12.13 -10.78
N SER A 77 10.40 -13.16 -9.98
CA SER A 77 9.97 -14.47 -10.51
C SER A 77 8.53 -14.47 -11.04
N HIS A 78 7.66 -13.63 -10.47
CA HIS A 78 6.24 -13.56 -10.82
C HIS A 78 5.94 -12.32 -11.64
N GLY A 79 4.94 -12.44 -12.52
CA GLY A 79 4.35 -11.29 -13.20
C GLY A 79 3.52 -10.42 -12.23
N ALA A 80 3.02 -9.30 -12.72
CA ALA A 80 2.15 -8.43 -11.93
C ALA A 80 0.82 -9.11 -11.61
N GLY A 81 0.46 -9.15 -10.32
CA GLY A 81 -0.84 -9.61 -9.83
C GLY A 81 -1.79 -8.43 -9.59
N TYR A 82 -3.08 -8.66 -9.82
CA TYR A 82 -4.15 -7.68 -9.58
C TYR A 82 -5.41 -8.42 -9.14
N LEU A 83 -6.21 -7.80 -8.27
CA LEU A 83 -7.61 -8.20 -8.09
C LEU A 83 -8.44 -7.60 -9.22
N ASN A 84 -8.32 -6.28 -9.40
CA ASN A 84 -8.90 -5.57 -10.52
C ASN A 84 -8.07 -4.32 -10.83
N LYS A 85 -7.28 -4.42 -11.90
CA LYS A 85 -6.31 -3.41 -12.33
C LYS A 85 -6.94 -2.03 -12.61
N ASP A 86 -8.22 -1.98 -12.96
CA ASP A 86 -8.90 -0.71 -13.27
C ASP A 86 -9.41 0.02 -12.02
N LEU A 87 -9.50 -0.68 -10.88
CA LEU A 87 -10.04 -0.14 -9.63
C LEU A 87 -8.95 0.21 -8.60
N GLU A 88 -7.78 -0.42 -8.70
CA GLU A 88 -6.69 -0.30 -7.74
C GLU A 88 -5.93 1.02 -7.90
N THR A 89 -5.82 1.80 -6.81
CA THR A 89 -4.98 3.00 -6.76
C THR A 89 -3.53 2.67 -6.43
N ILE A 90 -3.33 1.64 -5.60
CA ILE A 90 -2.03 1.10 -5.21
C ILE A 90 -2.04 -0.38 -5.59
N VAL A 91 -0.98 -0.83 -6.26
CA VAL A 91 -0.83 -2.17 -6.84
C VAL A 91 0.40 -2.88 -6.24
N GLY A 92 0.47 -4.20 -6.39
CA GLY A 92 1.61 -5.01 -5.95
C GLY A 92 1.18 -6.37 -5.47
#